data_AF-A0A099SCD4-F1
#
_entry.id   AF-A0A099SCD4-F1
#
_cell.length_a   1.000
_cell.length_b   1.000
_cell.length_c   1.000
_cell.angle_alpha   90.00
_cell.angle_beta   90.00
_cell.angle_gamma   90.00
#
_symmetry.space_group_name_H-M   'P 1'
#
loop_
_entity.id
_entity.type
_entity.pdbx_description
1 polymer ?
#
loop_
_entity_poly.entity_id
_entity_poly.type
_entity_poly.pdbx_seq_one_letter_code
_entity_poly.pdbx_strand_id
1 'polypeptide(L)'
;MSIQKHPLWANINRLAIVTSLLILLKLFTYFFHDFLPIFVGVVSDLFSAFLPFIIALIIAFLLEPLLVRLMRAARIGRPYAAVLSLLMAIAGLSLFVFLIVARLYTELSELAISLPNYGYLVDLVSKQVETAERFVEVNPQIQDTLFTATQSLASTLQAWAKSASTFLLSFLTALPRVFIVLVVSVVATLLISSSYPDVKRFISNLFPRRWHVSAQAISSDLGAAVVGYLRSQAILVSVTSLATIAGLLLMGNRYAVTLGVIAGLLDIVPIVGTGMLFVPWAVGLIIMGSFGEGLKLLVMWIVIMTIRQLLEPKVLSKGIGIHPLPTLISMYVGLQLIGGFGLIIGPALVICYEAVRRVGVFGPPKDY
;
A
#
# COMPACT_ATOMS: atom_id res chain seq x y z
N MET A 1 17.91 -62.13 -48.01
CA MET A 1 17.64 -60.86 -48.72
C MET A 1 17.23 -59.82 -47.69
N SER A 2 18.15 -58.94 -47.28
CA SER A 2 17.86 -57.82 -46.39
C SER A 2 17.23 -56.70 -47.21
N ILE A 3 16.00 -56.31 -46.87
CA ILE A 3 15.32 -55.18 -47.51
C ILE A 3 16.03 -53.90 -47.02
N GLN A 4 16.94 -53.36 -47.84
CA GLN A 4 17.50 -52.02 -47.62
C GLN A 4 16.33 -51.02 -47.67
N LYS A 5 15.97 -50.44 -46.52
CA LYS A 5 14.98 -49.37 -46.45
C LYS A 5 15.47 -48.21 -47.33
N HIS A 6 14.74 -47.93 -48.42
CA HIS A 6 15.08 -46.91 -49.39
C HIS A 6 15.28 -45.53 -48.69
N PRO A 7 16.36 -44.77 -48.97
CA PRO A 7 16.72 -43.53 -48.26
C PRO A 7 15.65 -42.42 -48.34
N LEU A 8 14.71 -42.53 -49.28
CA LEU A 8 13.58 -41.61 -49.44
C LEU A 8 12.64 -41.60 -48.21
N TRP A 9 12.39 -42.75 -47.58
CA TRP A 9 11.50 -42.83 -46.42
C TRP A 9 12.09 -42.15 -45.17
N ALA A 10 13.42 -42.19 -45.04
CA ALA A 10 14.12 -41.49 -43.97
C ALA A 10 14.04 -39.96 -44.14
N ASN A 11 14.12 -39.47 -45.39
CA ASN A 11 14.02 -38.05 -45.69
C ASN A 11 12.59 -37.52 -45.51
N ILE A 12 11.57 -38.29 -45.86
CA ILE A 12 10.15 -37.92 -45.64
C ILE A 12 9.85 -37.80 -44.15
N ASN A 13 10.30 -38.75 -43.33
CA ASN A 13 10.10 -38.68 -41.88
C ASN A 13 10.83 -37.48 -41.25
N ARG A 14 12.05 -37.16 -41.71
CA ARG A 14 12.78 -35.97 -41.26
C ARG A 14 12.01 -34.69 -41.62
N LEU A 15 11.45 -34.61 -42.82
CA LEU A 15 10.69 -33.44 -43.27
C LEU A 15 9.37 -33.28 -42.50
N ALA A 16 8.67 -34.38 -42.20
CA ALA A 16 7.49 -34.39 -41.35
C ALA A 16 7.77 -33.96 -39.91
N ILE A 17 8.92 -34.37 -39.35
CA ILE A 17 9.35 -33.95 -38.01
C ILE A 17 9.73 -32.46 -38.00
N VAL A 18 10.46 -32.00 -39.01
CA VAL A 18 10.86 -30.58 -39.10
C VAL A 18 9.64 -29.68 -39.28
N THR A 19 8.69 -30.07 -40.13
CA THR A 19 7.45 -29.30 -40.35
C THR A 19 6.55 -29.30 -39.11
N SER A 20 6.40 -30.43 -38.42
CA SER A 20 5.64 -30.47 -37.16
C SER A 20 6.30 -29.64 -36.07
N LEU A 21 7.63 -29.67 -35.96
CA LEU A 21 8.40 -28.82 -35.04
C LEU A 21 8.22 -27.33 -35.36
N LEU A 22 8.26 -26.94 -36.63
CA LEU A 22 8.05 -25.55 -37.06
C LEU A 22 6.62 -25.08 -36.78
N ILE A 23 5.62 -25.94 -37.00
CA ILE A 23 4.22 -25.64 -36.68
C ILE A 23 4.08 -25.46 -35.16
N LEU A 24 4.67 -26.34 -34.36
CA LEU A 24 4.61 -26.28 -32.90
C LEU A 24 5.32 -25.05 -32.35
N LEU A 25 6.47 -24.68 -32.94
CA LEU A 25 7.19 -23.45 -32.60
C LEU A 25 6.36 -22.21 -32.94
N LYS A 26 5.69 -22.20 -34.10
CA LYS A 26 4.83 -21.08 -34.52
C LYS A 26 3.56 -20.95 -33.67
N LEU A 27 2.99 -22.08 -33.25
CA LEU A 27 1.89 -22.12 -32.27
C LEU A 27 2.33 -21.59 -30.91
N PHE A 28 3.54 -21.98 -30.47
CA PHE A 28 4.12 -21.51 -29.23
C PHE A 28 4.37 -19.99 -29.25
N THR A 29 4.94 -19.44 -30.33
CA THR A 29 5.14 -18.00 -30.44
C THR A 29 3.83 -17.23 -30.53
N TYR A 30 2.84 -17.72 -31.27
CA TYR A 30 1.50 -17.12 -31.35
C TYR A 30 0.81 -17.11 -29.97
N PHE A 31 0.93 -18.19 -29.20
CA PHE A 31 0.38 -18.27 -27.85
C PHE A 31 0.97 -17.19 -26.93
N PHE A 32 2.28 -16.98 -26.93
CA PHE A 32 2.93 -15.99 -26.07
C PHE A 32 2.77 -14.54 -26.55
N HIS A 33 2.76 -14.31 -27.87
CA HIS A 33 2.69 -12.97 -28.43
C HIS A 33 1.25 -12.44 -28.50
N ASP A 34 0.29 -13.27 -28.92
CA ASP A 34 -1.07 -12.81 -29.21
C ASP A 34 -2.07 -13.26 -28.14
N PHE A 35 -2.04 -14.52 -27.72
CA PHE A 35 -3.02 -15.03 -26.75
C PHE A 35 -2.73 -14.54 -25.33
N LEU A 36 -1.47 -14.62 -24.87
CA LEU A 36 -1.11 -14.32 -23.49
C LEU A 36 -1.45 -12.88 -23.07
N PRO A 37 -1.14 -11.82 -23.85
CA PRO A 37 -1.47 -10.45 -23.46
C PRO A 37 -2.97 -10.20 -23.40
N ILE A 38 -3.74 -10.77 -24.34
CA ILE A 38 -5.20 -10.67 -24.34
C ILE A 38 -5.78 -11.40 -23.12
N PHE A 39 -5.30 -12.61 -22.84
CA PHE A 39 -5.72 -13.38 -21.68
C PHE A 39 -5.43 -12.63 -20.38
N VAL A 40 -4.22 -12.06 -20.23
CA VAL A 40 -3.84 -11.25 -19.07
C VAL A 40 -4.70 -10.00 -18.97
N GLY A 41 -4.98 -9.31 -20.08
CA GLY A 41 -5.85 -8.14 -20.12
C GLY A 41 -7.26 -8.46 -19.63
N VAL A 42 -7.87 -9.51 -20.17
CA VAL A 42 -9.22 -9.96 -19.78
C VAL A 42 -9.26 -10.36 -18.29
N VAL A 43 -8.26 -11.09 -17.81
CA VAL A 43 -8.19 -11.49 -16.40
C VAL A 43 -8.00 -10.28 -15.49
N SER A 44 -7.19 -9.29 -15.90
CA SER A 44 -6.97 -8.04 -15.15
C SER A 44 -8.25 -7.19 -15.05
N ASP A 45 -8.98 -7.05 -16.15
CA ASP A 45 -10.24 -6.32 -16.19
C ASP A 45 -11.32 -7.02 -15.36
N LEU A 46 -11.38 -8.35 -15.45
CA LEU A 46 -12.29 -9.15 -14.64
C LEU A 46 -11.98 -8.99 -13.15
N PHE A 47 -10.70 -9.06 -12.77
CA PHE A 47 -10.28 -8.85 -11.38
C PHE A 47 -10.64 -7.44 -10.87
N SER A 48 -10.43 -6.42 -11.71
CA SER A 48 -10.80 -5.03 -11.40
C SER A 48 -12.31 -4.86 -11.22
N ALA A 49 -13.13 -5.58 -12.00
CA ALA A 49 -14.59 -5.58 -11.86
C ALA A 49 -15.07 -6.29 -10.59
N PHE A 50 -14.35 -7.33 -10.14
CA PHE A 50 -14.66 -8.02 -8.88
C PHE A 50 -14.10 -7.33 -7.63
N LEU A 51 -13.14 -6.41 -7.79
CA LEU A 51 -12.49 -5.68 -6.71
C LEU A 51 -13.46 -5.11 -5.65
N PRO A 52 -14.56 -4.40 -6.00
CA PRO A 52 -15.48 -3.87 -4.99
C PRO A 52 -16.16 -4.96 -4.15
N PHE A 53 -16.40 -6.14 -4.71
CA PHE A 53 -16.98 -7.29 -4.00
C PHE A 53 -15.97 -7.98 -3.08
N ILE A 54 -14.71 -8.04 -3.50
CA ILE A 54 -13.61 -8.53 -2.66
C ILE A 54 -13.44 -7.62 -1.44
N ILE A 55 -13.38 -6.30 -1.65
CA ILE A 55 -13.35 -5.30 -0.57
C ILE A 55 -14.56 -5.48 0.34
N ALA A 56 -15.76 -5.64 -0.25
CA ALA A 56 -16.98 -5.79 0.50
C ALA A 56 -16.99 -7.02 1.40
N LEU A 57 -16.44 -8.15 0.92
CA LEU A 57 -16.31 -9.40 1.66
C LEU A 57 -15.33 -9.26 2.83
N ILE A 58 -14.21 -8.56 2.63
CA ILE A 58 -13.26 -8.24 3.70
C ILE A 58 -13.93 -7.37 4.77
N ILE A 59 -14.61 -6.29 4.38
CA ILE A 59 -15.31 -5.40 5.33
C ILE A 59 -16.41 -6.17 6.06
N ALA A 60 -17.21 -6.99 5.36
CA ALA A 60 -18.25 -7.80 5.96
C ALA A 60 -17.69 -8.78 7.00
N PHE A 61 -16.55 -9.42 6.69
CA PHE A 61 -15.83 -10.29 7.62
C PHE A 61 -15.35 -9.53 8.87
N LEU A 62 -14.79 -8.32 8.70
CA LEU A 62 -14.36 -7.44 9.79
C LEU A 62 -15.52 -6.97 10.67
N LEU A 63 -16.68 -6.69 10.06
CA LEU A 63 -17.87 -6.21 10.76
C LEU A 63 -18.63 -7.32 11.48
N GLU A 64 -18.51 -8.58 11.06
CA GLU A 64 -19.21 -9.72 11.65
C GLU A 64 -19.14 -9.79 13.21
N PRO A 65 -17.98 -9.65 13.88
CA PRO A 65 -17.93 -9.65 15.34
C PRO A 65 -18.71 -8.49 15.97
N LEU A 66 -18.67 -7.30 15.38
CA LEU A 66 -19.43 -6.13 15.83
C LEU A 66 -20.93 -6.35 15.61
N LEU A 67 -21.31 -6.84 14.43
CA LEU A 67 -22.69 -7.17 14.05
C LEU A 67 -23.29 -8.20 15.01
N VAL A 68 -22.59 -9.31 15.30
CA VAL A 68 -23.09 -10.35 16.22
C VAL A 68 -23.24 -9.82 17.65
N ARG A 69 -22.30 -8.97 18.11
CA ARG A 69 -22.44 -8.31 19.43
C ARG A 69 -23.65 -7.39 19.48
N LEU A 70 -23.86 -6.61 18.42
CA LEU A 70 -24.97 -5.67 18.30
C LEU A 70 -26.31 -6.39 18.19
N MET A 71 -26.36 -7.49 17.43
CA MET A 71 -27.52 -8.36 17.30
C MET A 71 -27.93 -8.94 18.67
N ARG A 72 -26.96 -9.38 19.48
CA ARG A 72 -27.23 -9.89 20.84
C ARG A 72 -27.60 -8.78 21.83
N ALA A 73 -26.91 -7.65 21.79
CA ALA A 73 -27.11 -6.54 22.72
C ALA A 73 -28.43 -5.80 22.48
N ALA A 74 -28.74 -5.48 21.21
CA ALA A 74 -29.94 -4.75 20.82
C ALA A 74 -31.13 -5.65 20.49
N ARG A 75 -30.96 -6.98 20.46
CA ARG A 75 -32.00 -7.98 20.10
C ARG A 75 -32.70 -7.68 18.75
N ILE A 76 -31.95 -7.20 17.78
CA ILE A 76 -32.44 -6.85 16.44
C ILE A 76 -32.16 -7.96 15.42
N GLY A 77 -32.98 -8.04 14.36
CA GLY A 77 -32.76 -8.97 13.25
C GLY A 77 -31.46 -8.67 12.49
N ARG A 78 -30.88 -9.71 11.87
CA ARG A 78 -29.59 -9.62 11.16
C ARG A 78 -29.46 -8.49 10.12
N PRO A 79 -30.44 -8.22 9.22
CA PRO A 79 -30.31 -7.13 8.26
C PRO A 79 -30.25 -5.76 8.93
N TYR A 80 -31.00 -5.55 10.02
CA TYR A 80 -30.94 -4.31 10.80
C TYR A 80 -29.61 -4.18 11.55
N ALA A 81 -29.10 -5.29 12.10
CA ALA A 81 -27.77 -5.32 12.72
C ALA A 81 -26.67 -5.00 11.70
N ALA A 82 -26.79 -5.49 10.46
CA ALA A 82 -25.86 -5.20 9.37
C ALA A 82 -25.83 -3.71 9.04
N VAL A 83 -27.00 -3.10 8.82
CA VAL A 83 -27.13 -1.65 8.57
C VAL A 83 -26.56 -0.84 9.73
N LEU A 84 -26.94 -1.15 10.96
CA LEU A 84 -26.47 -0.41 12.13
C LEU A 84 -24.96 -0.55 12.34
N SER A 85 -24.41 -1.76 12.16
CA SER A 85 -22.97 -2.00 12.27
C SER A 85 -22.17 -1.24 11.21
N LEU A 86 -22.66 -1.19 9.97
CA LEU A 86 -22.02 -0.42 8.91
C LEU A 86 -22.13 1.09 9.15
N LEU A 87 -23.29 1.58 9.58
CA LEU A 87 -23.48 2.99 9.94
C LEU A 87 -22.55 3.40 11.08
N MET A 88 -22.39 2.57 12.12
CA MET A 88 -21.43 2.84 13.20
C MET A 88 -19.98 2.87 12.70
N ALA A 89 -19.61 1.96 11.79
CA ALA A 89 -18.27 1.95 11.22
C ALA A 89 -17.99 3.19 10.35
N ILE A 90 -18.95 3.57 9.48
CA ILE A 90 -18.85 4.78 8.66
C ILE A 90 -18.82 6.01 9.56
N ALA A 91 -19.73 6.13 10.52
CA ALA A 91 -19.78 7.26 11.45
C ALA A 91 -18.49 7.40 12.28
N GLY A 92 -17.96 6.28 12.79
CA GLY A 92 -16.69 6.26 13.52
C GLY A 92 -15.52 6.72 12.66
N LEU A 93 -15.45 6.23 11.41
CA LEU A 93 -14.41 6.65 10.46
C LEU A 93 -14.55 8.12 10.07
N SER A 94 -15.77 8.57 9.75
CA SER A 94 -16.07 9.97 9.41
C SER A 94 -15.75 10.91 10.55
N LEU A 95 -16.08 10.54 11.79
CA LEU A 95 -15.75 11.32 12.99
C LEU A 95 -14.23 11.42 13.17
N PHE A 96 -13.51 10.31 13.03
CA PHE A 96 -12.05 10.29 13.12
C PHE A 96 -11.41 11.22 12.07
N VAL A 97 -11.83 11.12 10.81
CA VAL A 97 -11.34 11.99 9.72
C VAL A 97 -11.72 13.45 9.98
N PHE A 98 -12.96 13.72 10.40
CA PHE A 98 -13.42 15.06 10.72
C PHE A 98 -12.58 15.73 11.82
N LEU A 99 -12.29 15.01 12.92
CA LEU A 99 -11.45 15.54 14.00
C LEU A 99 -10.05 15.91 13.51
N ILE A 100 -9.47 15.10 12.63
CA ILE A 100 -8.15 15.37 12.03
C ILE A 100 -8.23 16.59 11.13
N VAL A 101 -9.20 16.65 10.21
CA VAL A 101 -9.35 17.77 9.28
C VAL A 101 -9.67 19.07 10.00
N ALA A 102 -10.54 19.05 11.01
CA ALA A 102 -10.87 20.22 11.81
C ALA A 102 -9.63 20.74 12.55
N ARG A 103 -8.84 19.84 13.15
CA ARG A 103 -7.59 20.20 13.80
C ARG A 103 -6.58 20.79 12.81
N LEU A 104 -6.44 20.18 11.63
CA LEU A 104 -5.60 20.70 10.55
C LEU A 104 -6.04 22.09 10.12
N TYR A 105 -7.34 22.29 9.93
CA TYR A 105 -7.89 23.58 9.53
C TYR A 105 -7.54 24.67 10.55
N THR A 106 -7.76 24.41 11.85
CA THR A 106 -7.42 25.40 12.90
C THR A 106 -5.94 25.75 12.90
N GLU A 107 -5.06 24.76 12.69
CA GLU A 107 -3.62 24.98 12.72
C GLU A 107 -3.09 25.63 11.45
N LEU A 108 -3.62 25.27 10.28
CA LEU A 108 -3.31 25.94 9.02
C LEU A 108 -3.82 27.39 9.02
N SER A 109 -4.98 27.65 9.63
CA SER A 109 -5.49 29.01 9.81
C SER A 109 -4.61 29.84 10.74
N GLU A 110 -4.15 29.28 11.86
CA GLU A 110 -3.21 29.96 12.76
C GLU A 110 -1.85 30.22 12.10
N LEU A 111 -1.35 29.25 11.32
CA LEU A 111 -0.13 29.40 10.52
C LEU A 111 -0.28 30.49 9.46
N ALA A 112 -1.41 30.54 8.75
CA ALA A 112 -1.67 31.55 7.74
C ALA A 112 -1.75 32.97 8.32
N ILE A 113 -2.23 33.12 9.55
CA ILE A 113 -2.30 34.40 10.26
C ILE A 113 -0.94 34.79 10.89
N SER A 114 -0.12 33.80 11.28
CA SER A 114 1.18 34.02 11.94
C SER A 114 2.37 34.14 10.98
N LEU A 115 2.20 33.77 9.71
CA LEU A 115 3.19 34.02 8.66
C LEU A 115 3.18 35.53 8.35
N PRO A 116 4.27 36.28 8.64
CA PRO A 116 4.40 37.63 8.12
C PRO A 116 4.32 37.52 6.61
N ASN A 117 3.47 38.36 6.02
CA ASN A 117 3.27 38.57 4.58
C ASN A 117 4.36 37.92 3.73
N TYR A 118 4.01 37.00 2.81
CA TYR A 118 4.92 36.22 1.94
C TYR A 118 6.17 36.95 1.42
N GLY A 119 6.13 38.29 1.31
CA GLY A 119 7.28 39.16 1.08
C GLY A 119 8.46 39.05 2.05
N TYR A 120 8.28 38.65 3.32
CA TYR A 120 9.42 38.43 4.24
C TYR A 120 10.24 37.18 3.87
N LEU A 121 9.58 36.11 3.42
CA LEU A 121 10.26 34.90 2.94
C LEU A 121 11.02 35.17 1.63
N VAL A 122 10.48 36.02 0.77
CA VAL A 122 11.16 36.48 -0.46
C VAL A 122 12.36 37.38 -0.14
N ASP A 123 12.22 38.32 0.82
CA ASP A 123 13.31 39.22 1.23
C ASP A 123 14.46 38.49 1.96
N LEU A 124 14.12 37.46 2.75
CA LEU A 124 15.10 36.60 3.43
C LEU A 124 15.86 35.72 2.43
N VAL A 125 15.18 35.20 1.40
CA VAL A 125 15.81 34.46 0.30
C VAL A 125 16.73 35.36 -0.53
N SER A 126 16.32 36.59 -0.85
CA SER A 126 17.18 37.52 -1.60
C SER A 126 18.41 37.96 -0.83
N LYS A 127 18.32 38.15 0.50
CA LYS A 127 19.48 38.49 1.35
C LYS A 127 20.47 37.34 1.53
N GLN A 128 19.99 36.10 1.59
CA GLN A 128 20.84 34.91 1.69
C GLN A 128 21.58 34.65 0.36
N VAL A 129 20.94 34.93 -0.78
CA VAL A 129 21.59 34.88 -2.11
C VAL A 129 22.72 35.91 -2.21
N GLU A 130 22.50 37.15 -1.77
CA GLU A 130 23.54 38.21 -1.77
C GLU A 130 24.72 37.88 -0.83
N THR A 131 24.45 37.19 0.29
CA THR A 131 25.50 36.76 1.23
C THR A 131 26.30 35.57 0.71
N ALA A 132 25.63 34.65 -0.02
CA ALA A 132 26.29 33.54 -0.71
C ALA A 132 27.18 34.03 -1.86
N GLU A 133 26.75 35.04 -2.62
CA GLU A 133 27.55 35.70 -3.66
C GLU A 133 28.84 36.34 -3.10
N ARG A 134 28.82 36.91 -1.89
CA ARG A 134 30.01 37.48 -1.24
C ARG A 134 30.99 36.45 -0.67
N PHE A 135 30.51 35.26 -0.27
CA PHE A 135 31.39 34.16 0.14
C PHE A 135 32.01 33.40 -1.05
N VAL A 136 31.38 33.52 -2.21
CA VAL A 136 31.73 32.86 -3.46
C VAL A 136 33.01 33.43 -4.08
N GLU A 137 33.39 34.69 -3.84
CA GLU A 137 34.62 35.30 -4.39
C GLU A 137 35.97 34.70 -3.89
N VAL A 138 35.96 33.85 -2.84
CA VAL A 138 37.22 33.47 -2.16
C VAL A 138 37.82 32.13 -2.63
N ASN A 139 37.09 31.27 -3.36
CA ASN A 139 37.67 30.03 -3.90
C ASN A 139 36.90 29.44 -5.12
N PRO A 140 37.50 29.39 -6.33
CA PRO A 140 36.83 28.91 -7.53
C PRO A 140 36.48 27.42 -7.51
N GLN A 141 37.17 26.57 -6.74
CA GLN A 141 36.81 25.15 -6.61
C GLN A 141 35.59 24.92 -5.71
N ILE A 142 35.37 25.81 -4.73
CA ILE A 142 34.21 25.79 -3.86
C ILE A 142 32.98 26.29 -4.62
N GLN A 143 33.15 27.27 -5.52
CA GLN A 143 32.09 27.75 -6.42
C GLN A 143 31.52 26.64 -7.28
N ASP A 144 32.35 25.92 -8.04
CA ASP A 144 31.86 24.87 -8.93
C ASP A 144 31.16 23.76 -8.13
N THR A 145 31.70 23.39 -6.97
CA THR A 145 31.11 22.35 -6.13
C THR A 145 29.79 22.80 -5.50
N LEU A 146 29.70 24.04 -5.00
CA LEU A 146 28.44 24.60 -4.47
C LEU A 146 27.41 24.79 -5.57
N PHE A 147 27.82 25.28 -6.75
CA PHE A 147 26.94 25.51 -7.90
C PHE A 147 26.38 24.19 -8.42
N THR A 148 27.22 23.16 -8.54
CA THR A 148 26.79 21.82 -8.94
C THR A 148 25.89 21.18 -7.87
N ALA A 149 26.20 21.34 -6.57
CA ALA A 149 25.38 20.82 -5.48
C ALA A 149 24.02 21.53 -5.36
N THR A 150 23.98 22.85 -5.52
CA THR A 150 22.74 23.63 -5.51
C THR A 150 21.89 23.35 -6.73
N GLN A 151 22.48 23.18 -7.91
CA GLN A 151 21.75 22.80 -9.13
C GLN A 151 21.24 21.36 -9.08
N SER A 152 21.99 20.44 -8.46
CA SER A 152 21.56 19.07 -8.15
C SER A 152 20.37 19.06 -7.17
N LEU A 153 20.44 19.87 -6.12
CA LEU A 153 19.34 20.02 -5.15
C LEU A 153 18.10 20.64 -5.80
N ALA A 154 18.27 21.70 -6.58
CA ALA A 154 17.18 22.37 -7.28
C ALA A 154 16.50 21.44 -8.30
N SER A 155 17.26 20.68 -9.09
CA SER A 155 16.71 19.71 -10.04
C SER A 155 16.01 18.54 -9.34
N THR A 156 16.53 18.06 -8.19
CA THR A 156 15.89 17.05 -7.36
C THR A 156 14.57 17.55 -6.78
N LEU A 157 14.54 18.78 -6.25
CA LEU A 157 13.33 19.42 -5.73
C LEU A 157 12.30 19.64 -6.82
N GLN A 158 12.72 20.05 -8.01
CA GLN A 158 11.83 20.23 -9.16
C GLN A 158 11.25 18.89 -9.64
N ALA A 159 12.06 17.82 -9.66
CA ALA A 159 11.59 16.48 -9.97
C ALA A 159 10.58 15.98 -8.92
N TRP A 160 10.82 16.27 -7.64
CA TRP A 160 9.89 15.98 -6.55
C TRP A 160 8.58 16.76 -6.68
N ALA A 161 8.65 18.07 -6.91
CA ALA A 161 7.47 18.91 -7.10
C ALA A 161 6.64 18.47 -8.30
N LYS A 162 7.30 18.09 -9.40
CA LYS A 162 6.65 17.52 -10.59
C LYS A 162 6.02 16.16 -10.27
N SER A 163 6.70 15.29 -9.53
CA SER A 163 6.18 13.98 -9.11
C SER A 163 4.96 14.13 -8.20
N ALA A 164 5.04 15.03 -7.20
CA ALA A 164 3.93 15.35 -6.31
C ALA A 164 2.72 15.91 -7.07
N SER A 165 2.96 16.82 -8.03
CA SER A 165 1.90 17.37 -8.88
C SER A 165 1.27 16.29 -9.77
N THR A 166 2.09 15.42 -10.35
CA THR A 166 1.62 14.29 -11.16
C THR A 166 0.81 13.30 -10.32
N PHE A 167 1.23 13.04 -9.08
CA PHE A 167 0.50 12.21 -8.12
C PHE A 167 -0.85 12.84 -7.74
N LEU A 168 -0.89 14.14 -7.46
CA LEU A 168 -2.14 14.84 -7.18
C LEU A 168 -3.10 14.76 -8.37
N LEU A 169 -2.62 15.01 -9.59
CA LEU A 169 -3.42 14.91 -10.80
C LEU A 169 -3.91 13.48 -11.06
N SER A 170 -3.08 12.45 -10.83
CA SER A 170 -3.49 11.06 -10.98
C SER A 170 -4.49 10.63 -9.90
N PHE A 171 -4.34 11.11 -8.67
CA PHE A 171 -5.31 10.90 -7.60
C PHE A 171 -6.66 11.54 -7.93
N LEU A 172 -6.66 12.80 -8.38
CA LEU A 172 -7.88 13.53 -8.76
C LEU A 172 -8.60 12.86 -9.94
N THR A 173 -7.87 12.40 -10.95
CA THR A 173 -8.46 11.68 -12.09
C THR A 173 -8.96 10.28 -11.71
N ALA A 174 -8.44 9.67 -10.64
CA ALA A 174 -8.91 8.40 -10.11
C ALA A 174 -10.16 8.54 -9.20
N LEU A 175 -10.46 9.73 -8.66
CA LEU A 175 -11.58 9.95 -7.72
C LEU A 175 -12.93 9.40 -8.21
N PRO A 176 -13.37 9.63 -9.47
CA PRO A 176 -14.64 9.09 -9.94
C PRO A 176 -14.67 7.56 -9.90
N ARG A 177 -13.57 6.91 -10.29
CA ARG A 177 -13.43 5.44 -10.26
C ARG A 177 -13.46 4.93 -8.82
N VAL A 178 -12.72 5.57 -7.92
CA VAL A 178 -12.70 5.23 -6.49
C VAL A 178 -14.08 5.39 -5.87
N PHE A 179 -14.81 6.45 -6.24
CA PHE A 179 -16.16 6.69 -5.74
C PHE A 179 -17.13 5.57 -6.15
N ILE A 180 -17.10 5.14 -7.42
CA ILE A 180 -17.92 4.02 -7.90
C ILE A 180 -17.56 2.74 -7.12
N VAL A 181 -16.27 2.41 -7.00
CA VAL A 181 -15.81 1.24 -6.24
C VAL A 181 -16.29 1.31 -4.79
N LEU A 182 -16.18 2.48 -4.14
CA LEU A 182 -16.60 2.68 -2.76
C LEU A 182 -18.11 2.46 -2.59
N VAL A 183 -18.93 3.06 -3.46
CA VAL A 183 -20.40 2.90 -3.39
C VAL A 183 -20.78 1.43 -3.61
N VAL A 184 -20.22 0.77 -4.63
CA VAL A 184 -20.50 -0.65 -4.88
C VAL A 184 -20.03 -1.51 -3.72
N SER A 185 -18.85 -1.24 -3.15
CA SER A 185 -18.35 -1.96 -1.97
C SER A 185 -19.26 -1.78 -0.75
N VAL A 186 -19.73 -0.57 -0.46
CA VAL A 186 -20.65 -0.30 0.67
C VAL A 186 -21.95 -1.08 0.51
N VAL A 187 -22.56 -1.03 -0.68
CA VAL A 187 -23.80 -1.78 -0.96
C VAL A 187 -23.57 -3.29 -0.89
N ALA A 188 -22.49 -3.78 -1.50
CA ALA A 188 -22.13 -5.19 -1.46
C ALA A 188 -21.84 -5.65 -0.02
N THR A 189 -21.20 -4.83 0.81
CA THR A 189 -20.98 -5.14 2.24
C THR A 189 -22.30 -5.29 2.97
N LEU A 190 -23.27 -4.38 2.75
CA LEU A 190 -24.59 -4.49 3.37
C LEU A 190 -25.29 -5.81 3.01
N LEU A 191 -25.29 -6.16 1.72
CA LEU A 191 -25.93 -7.39 1.25
C LEU A 191 -25.23 -8.64 1.79
N ILE A 192 -23.89 -8.66 1.74
CA ILE A 192 -23.09 -9.78 2.23
C ILE A 192 -23.23 -9.94 3.75
N SER A 193 -23.17 -8.86 4.54
CA SER A 193 -23.31 -8.92 5.99
C SER A 193 -24.72 -9.34 6.42
N SER A 194 -25.75 -8.87 5.71
CA SER A 194 -27.15 -9.24 5.98
C SER A 194 -27.42 -10.73 5.80
N SER A 195 -26.80 -11.35 4.77
CA SER A 195 -26.98 -12.76 4.43
C SER A 195 -25.70 -13.58 4.60
N TYR A 196 -24.83 -13.17 5.51
CA TYR A 196 -23.50 -13.77 5.68
C TYR A 196 -23.49 -15.30 5.90
N PRO A 197 -24.44 -15.92 6.64
CA PRO A 197 -24.50 -17.38 6.77
C PRO A 197 -24.76 -18.07 5.43
N ASP A 198 -25.60 -17.48 4.59
CA ASP A 198 -25.93 -18.02 3.27
C ASP A 198 -24.77 -17.82 2.29
N VAL A 199 -24.11 -16.65 2.32
CA VAL A 199 -22.89 -16.39 1.55
C VAL A 199 -21.79 -17.39 1.95
N LYS A 200 -21.61 -17.62 3.25
CA LYS A 200 -20.63 -18.61 3.76
C LYS A 200 -20.96 -20.03 3.28
N ARG A 201 -22.24 -20.42 3.30
CA ARG A 201 -22.70 -21.72 2.79
C ARG A 201 -22.49 -21.84 1.28
N PHE A 202 -22.86 -20.82 0.52
CA PHE A 202 -22.66 -20.77 -0.93
C PHE A 202 -21.18 -20.95 -1.29
N ILE A 203 -20.29 -20.16 -0.65
CA ILE A 203 -18.84 -20.28 -0.85
C ILE A 203 -18.34 -21.68 -0.48
N SER A 204 -18.82 -22.24 0.64
CA SER A 204 -18.40 -23.58 1.04
C SER A 204 -18.82 -24.67 0.05
N ASN A 205 -20.00 -24.52 -0.57
CA ASN A 205 -20.56 -25.48 -1.52
C ASN A 205 -19.93 -25.42 -2.92
N LEU A 206 -19.16 -24.37 -3.24
CA LEU A 206 -18.37 -24.31 -4.47
C LEU A 206 -17.23 -25.34 -4.47
N PHE A 207 -16.80 -25.81 -3.29
CA PHE A 207 -15.71 -26.76 -3.16
C PHE A 207 -16.24 -28.20 -3.03
N PRO A 208 -15.63 -29.19 -3.71
CA PRO A 208 -15.95 -30.60 -3.51
C PRO A 208 -15.77 -31.01 -2.04
N ARG A 209 -16.57 -31.96 -1.55
CA ARG A 209 -16.56 -32.39 -0.13
C ARG A 209 -15.18 -32.75 0.41
N ARG A 210 -14.30 -33.29 -0.44
CA ARG A 210 -12.92 -33.64 -0.10
C ARG A 210 -12.10 -32.43 0.39
N TRP A 211 -12.46 -31.22 0.00
CA TRP A 211 -11.69 -29.99 0.24
C TRP A 211 -12.34 -29.09 1.28
N HIS A 212 -13.49 -29.45 1.87
CA HIS A 212 -14.17 -28.61 2.87
C HIS A 212 -13.29 -28.34 4.11
N VAL A 213 -12.60 -29.36 4.62
CA VAL A 213 -11.71 -29.22 5.78
C VAL A 213 -10.59 -28.24 5.46
N SER A 214 -9.98 -28.37 4.28
CA SER A 214 -8.94 -27.47 3.77
C SER A 214 -9.46 -26.05 3.59
N ALA A 215 -10.61 -25.86 2.94
CA ALA A 215 -11.20 -24.56 2.69
C ALA A 215 -11.60 -23.84 3.98
N GLN A 216 -12.09 -24.57 4.98
CA GLN A 216 -12.46 -24.01 6.27
C GLN A 216 -11.21 -23.60 7.08
N ALA A 217 -10.15 -24.40 7.04
CA ALA A 217 -8.86 -24.05 7.65
C ALA A 217 -8.26 -22.80 6.99
N ILE A 218 -8.20 -22.75 5.66
CA ILE A 218 -7.69 -21.60 4.90
C ILE A 218 -8.50 -20.33 5.20
N SER A 219 -9.84 -20.41 5.24
CA SER A 219 -10.69 -19.27 5.58
C SER A 219 -10.45 -18.75 7.00
N SER A 220 -10.22 -19.64 7.96
CA SER A 220 -9.91 -19.27 9.35
C SER A 220 -8.54 -18.60 9.45
N ASP A 221 -7.52 -19.18 8.82
CA ASP A 221 -6.15 -18.68 8.86
C ASP A 221 -6.01 -17.34 8.14
N LEU A 222 -6.67 -17.17 6.98
CA LEU A 222 -6.75 -15.88 6.29
C LEU A 222 -7.44 -14.83 7.15
N GLY A 223 -8.56 -15.18 7.78
CA GLY A 223 -9.27 -14.28 8.67
C GLY A 223 -8.40 -13.81 9.84
N ALA A 224 -7.74 -14.75 10.51
CA ALA A 224 -6.82 -14.46 11.60
C ALA A 224 -5.64 -13.59 11.15
N ALA A 225 -5.08 -13.87 9.98
CA ALA A 225 -3.94 -13.14 9.43
C ALA A 225 -4.30 -11.72 8.96
N VAL A 226 -5.49 -11.50 8.38
CA VAL A 226 -5.98 -10.15 8.03
C VAL A 226 -6.20 -9.32 9.29
N VAL A 227 -6.86 -9.88 10.31
CA VAL A 227 -7.04 -9.21 11.60
C VAL A 227 -5.69 -8.94 12.27
N GLY A 228 -4.78 -9.90 12.20
CA GLY A 228 -3.40 -9.79 12.66
C GLY A 228 -2.64 -8.64 11.99
N TYR A 229 -2.71 -8.55 10.67
CA TYR A 229 -2.09 -7.48 9.89
C TYR A 229 -2.68 -6.11 10.24
N LEU A 230 -4.01 -5.97 10.29
CA LEU A 230 -4.65 -4.71 10.66
C LEU A 230 -4.28 -4.26 12.07
N ARG A 231 -4.19 -5.21 13.02
CA ARG A 231 -3.70 -4.94 14.37
C ARG A 231 -2.25 -4.49 14.35
N SER A 232 -1.39 -5.16 13.58
CA SER A 232 0.01 -4.80 13.42
C SER A 232 0.17 -3.39 12.84
N GLN A 233 -0.60 -3.05 11.80
CA GLN A 233 -0.59 -1.71 11.20
C GLN A 233 -1.08 -0.65 12.18
N ALA A 234 -2.16 -0.90 12.92
CA ALA A 234 -2.64 0.02 13.94
C ALA A 234 -1.57 0.30 15.01
N ILE A 235 -0.81 -0.72 15.43
CA ILE A 235 0.31 -0.56 16.37
C ILE A 235 1.42 0.28 15.74
N LEU A 236 1.84 -0.03 14.51
CA LEU A 236 2.92 0.70 13.83
C LEU A 236 2.56 2.17 13.62
N VAL A 237 1.37 2.46 13.11
CA VAL A 237 0.85 3.83 12.93
C VAL A 237 0.80 4.58 14.26
N SER A 238 0.37 3.92 15.33
CA SER A 238 0.32 4.54 16.66
C SER A 238 1.72 4.85 17.19
N VAL A 239 2.68 3.94 17.02
CA VAL A 239 4.07 4.16 17.41
C VAL A 239 4.68 5.30 16.60
N THR A 240 4.53 5.30 15.28
CA THR A 240 5.03 6.38 14.41
C THR A 240 4.41 7.72 14.80
N SER A 241 3.10 7.76 15.06
CA SER A 241 2.42 8.99 15.50
C SER A 241 2.99 9.48 16.83
N LEU A 242 3.02 8.63 17.86
CA LEU A 242 3.47 9.02 19.19
C LEU A 242 4.95 9.43 19.21
N ALA A 243 5.81 8.70 18.49
CA ALA A 243 7.22 9.03 18.36
C ALA A 243 7.41 10.38 17.64
N THR A 244 6.60 10.66 16.63
CA THR A 244 6.61 11.94 15.93
C THR A 244 6.13 13.08 16.82
N ILE A 245 5.03 12.89 17.56
CA ILE A 245 4.54 13.89 18.53
C ILE A 245 5.62 14.18 19.57
N ALA A 246 6.23 13.14 20.13
CA ALA A 246 7.30 13.30 21.12
C ALA A 246 8.50 14.05 20.54
N GLY A 247 8.97 13.67 19.34
CA GLY A 247 10.09 14.35 18.67
C GLY A 247 9.80 15.84 18.40
N LEU A 248 8.62 16.15 17.90
CA LEU A 248 8.21 17.52 17.61
C LEU A 248 7.98 18.35 18.89
N LEU A 249 7.48 17.75 19.97
CA LEU A 249 7.36 18.41 21.27
C LEU A 249 8.74 18.74 21.87
N LEU A 250 9.73 17.84 21.75
CA LEU A 250 11.11 18.08 22.18
C LEU A 250 11.76 19.24 21.41
N MET A 251 11.36 19.44 20.15
CA MET A 251 11.77 20.59 19.34
C MET A 251 10.99 21.87 19.65
N GLY A 252 10.02 21.83 20.58
CA GLY A 252 9.19 22.98 20.93
C GLY A 252 8.14 23.33 19.86
N ASN A 253 7.80 22.39 18.97
CA ASN A 253 6.84 22.64 17.91
C ASN A 253 5.39 22.64 18.45
N ARG A 254 4.71 23.79 18.32
CA ARG A 254 3.32 23.98 18.77
C ARG A 254 2.30 23.06 18.07
N TYR A 255 2.62 22.57 16.88
CA TYR A 255 1.78 21.71 16.05
C TYR A 255 2.15 20.21 16.14
N ALA A 256 2.92 19.82 17.15
CA ALA A 256 3.45 18.47 17.30
C ALA A 256 2.38 17.36 17.25
N VAL A 257 1.24 17.55 17.92
CA VAL A 257 0.15 16.56 17.96
C VAL A 257 -0.41 16.30 16.57
N THR A 258 -0.70 17.37 15.83
CA THR A 258 -1.36 17.27 14.54
C THR A 258 -0.43 16.76 13.47
N LEU A 259 0.80 17.30 13.40
CA LEU A 259 1.82 16.80 12.50
C LEU A 259 2.18 15.35 12.79
N GLY A 260 2.14 14.93 14.06
CA GLY A 260 2.32 13.53 14.43
C GLY A 260 1.18 12.62 13.98
N VAL A 261 -0.07 13.06 14.06
CA VAL A 261 -1.21 12.29 13.54
C VAL A 261 -1.19 12.23 12.02
N ILE A 262 -0.87 13.33 11.32
CA ILE A 262 -0.68 13.31 9.86
C ILE A 262 0.44 12.34 9.50
N ALA A 263 1.58 12.42 10.19
CA ALA A 263 2.71 11.53 9.95
C ALA A 263 2.29 10.06 10.10
N GLY A 264 1.54 9.70 11.16
CA GLY A 264 0.98 8.36 11.32
C GLY A 264 0.04 7.94 10.20
N LEU A 265 -0.83 8.82 9.72
CA LEU A 265 -1.70 8.54 8.58
C LEU A 265 -0.93 8.33 7.28
N LEU A 266 0.07 9.17 7.00
CA LEU A 266 0.95 9.02 5.86
C LEU A 266 1.77 7.73 5.95
N ASP A 267 2.07 7.27 7.17
CA ASP A 267 2.78 6.02 7.44
C ASP A 267 2.05 4.79 6.89
N ILE A 268 0.71 4.83 6.80
CA ILE A 268 -0.11 3.77 6.22
C ILE A 268 0.24 3.53 4.75
N VAL A 269 0.70 4.56 4.04
CA VAL A 269 1.11 4.49 2.64
C VAL A 269 2.58 4.01 2.59
N PRO A 270 2.85 2.77 2.16
CA PRO A 270 4.20 2.27 2.09
C PRO A 270 5.01 2.95 0.98
N ILE A 271 6.33 2.89 1.12
CA ILE A 271 7.35 3.57 0.31
C ILE A 271 7.38 5.10 0.49
N VAL A 272 6.22 5.76 0.59
CA VAL A 272 6.12 7.22 0.76
C VAL A 272 6.28 7.63 2.21
N GLY A 273 5.48 7.01 3.10
CA GLY A 273 5.53 7.17 4.55
C GLY A 273 5.59 8.61 5.05
N THR A 274 6.21 8.79 6.22
CA THR A 274 6.46 10.09 6.85
C THR A 274 7.49 10.94 6.09
N GLY A 275 8.28 10.35 5.18
CA GLY A 275 9.31 11.06 4.42
C GLY A 275 8.76 12.17 3.53
N MET A 276 7.55 12.00 2.99
CA MET A 276 6.86 13.03 2.20
C MET A 276 6.58 14.31 2.99
N LEU A 277 6.43 14.21 4.32
CA LEU A 277 6.24 15.36 5.19
C LEU A 277 7.58 15.96 5.62
N PHE A 278 8.49 15.14 6.16
CA PHE A 278 9.69 15.64 6.83
C PHE A 278 10.83 16.03 5.90
N VAL A 279 11.01 15.35 4.75
CA VAL A 279 12.14 15.63 3.84
C VAL A 279 11.98 17.01 3.18
N PRO A 280 10.85 17.36 2.55
CA PRO A 280 10.69 18.70 1.96
C PRO A 280 10.72 19.80 3.02
N TRP A 281 10.19 19.53 4.22
CA TRP A 281 10.18 20.50 5.31
C TRP A 281 11.60 20.78 5.85
N ALA A 282 12.40 19.74 6.07
CA ALA A 282 13.78 19.89 6.52
C ALA A 282 14.64 20.63 5.47
N VAL A 283 14.49 20.25 4.19
CA VAL A 283 15.20 20.92 3.09
C VAL A 283 14.77 22.39 2.96
N GLY A 284 13.48 22.68 3.09
CA GLY A 284 12.97 24.05 3.10
C GLY A 284 13.59 24.90 4.21
N LEU A 285 13.66 24.38 5.44
CA LEU A 285 14.31 25.06 6.57
C LEU A 285 15.80 25.31 6.33
N ILE A 286 16.51 24.34 5.75
CA ILE A 286 17.93 24.47 5.41
C ILE A 286 18.15 25.57 4.38
N ILE A 287 17.35 25.60 3.31
CA ILE A 287 17.45 26.60 2.23
C ILE A 287 17.12 28.01 2.76
N MET A 288 16.16 28.13 3.70
CA MET A 288 15.78 29.40 4.32
C MET A 288 16.80 29.91 5.37
N GLY A 289 17.98 29.29 5.49
CA GLY A 289 19.04 29.68 6.42
C GLY A 289 18.89 29.13 7.84
N SER A 290 17.85 28.32 8.10
CA SER A 290 17.60 27.67 9.40
C SER A 290 18.23 26.28 9.46
N PHE A 291 19.54 26.19 9.17
CA PHE A 291 20.26 24.92 9.06
C PHE A 291 20.11 24.02 10.30
N GLY A 292 20.20 24.60 11.50
CA GLY A 292 20.08 23.87 12.76
C GLY A 292 18.71 23.20 12.95
N GLU A 293 17.62 23.90 12.63
CA GLU A 293 16.27 23.36 12.75
C GLU A 293 15.97 22.30 11.68
N GLY A 294 16.42 22.53 10.45
CA GLY A 294 16.28 21.53 9.39
C GLY A 294 17.08 20.25 9.67
N LEU A 295 18.30 20.37 10.20
CA LEU A 295 19.11 19.20 10.58
C LEU A 295 18.49 18.44 11.77
N LYS A 296 18.01 19.15 12.80
CA LYS A 296 17.28 18.52 13.93
C LYS A 296 16.07 17.73 13.44
N LEU A 297 15.29 18.31 12.52
CA LEU A 297 14.10 17.67 11.95
C LEU A 297 14.45 16.41 11.14
N LEU A 298 15.53 16.47 10.35
CA LEU A 298 16.05 15.34 9.59
C LEU A 298 16.52 14.20 10.51
N VAL A 299 17.29 14.53 11.55
CA VAL A 299 17.78 13.55 12.53
C VAL A 299 16.61 12.92 13.28
N MET A 300 15.64 13.72 13.72
CA MET A 300 14.41 13.23 14.35
C MET A 300 13.68 12.24 13.43
N TRP A 301 13.49 12.60 12.16
CA TRP A 301 12.84 11.73 11.18
C TRP A 301 13.59 10.41 10.96
N ILE A 302 14.92 10.45 10.83
CA ILE A 302 15.76 9.24 10.70
C ILE A 302 15.60 8.32 11.92
N VAL A 303 15.57 8.89 13.14
CA VAL A 303 15.36 8.12 14.37
C VAL A 303 13.98 7.45 14.36
N ILE A 304 12.91 8.18 14.03
CA ILE A 304 11.55 7.64 13.95
C ILE A 304 11.48 6.54 12.88
N MET A 305 12.06 6.77 11.71
CA MET A 305 12.12 5.79 10.62
C MET A 305 12.87 4.52 11.04
N THR A 306 13.98 4.66 11.75
CA THR A 306 14.76 3.52 12.25
C THR A 306 13.97 2.71 13.26
N ILE A 307 13.30 3.38 14.22
CA ILE A 307 12.43 2.72 15.19
C ILE A 307 11.33 1.93 14.49
N ARG A 308 10.67 2.55 13.48
CA ARG A 308 9.64 1.92 12.68
C ARG A 308 10.16 0.66 11.97
N GLN A 309 11.28 0.77 11.26
CA GLN A 309 11.87 -0.33 10.49
C GLN A 309 12.30 -1.51 11.37
N LEU A 310 12.71 -1.25 12.62
CA LEU A 310 13.07 -2.29 13.59
C LEU A 310 11.83 -2.96 14.21
N LEU A 311 10.74 -2.22 14.38
CA LEU A 311 9.50 -2.73 14.95
C LEU A 311 8.66 -3.48 13.93
N GLU A 312 8.65 -3.05 12.68
CA GLU A 312 7.85 -3.62 11.60
C GLU A 312 7.93 -5.16 11.52
N PRO A 313 9.11 -5.79 11.39
CA PRO A 313 9.19 -7.25 11.31
C PRO A 313 8.74 -7.95 12.60
N LYS A 314 8.96 -7.33 13.77
CA LYS A 314 8.57 -7.88 15.08
C LYS A 314 7.06 -7.81 15.30
N VAL A 315 6.43 -6.73 14.86
CA VAL A 315 4.99 -6.50 15.01
C VAL A 315 4.23 -7.30 13.94
N LEU A 316 4.73 -7.36 12.71
CA LEU A 316 4.13 -8.17 11.63
C LEU A 316 4.25 -9.68 11.90
N SER A 317 5.41 -10.19 12.34
CA SER A 317 5.56 -11.62 12.67
C SER A 317 4.58 -12.08 13.76
N LYS A 318 4.45 -11.32 14.84
CA LYS A 318 3.53 -11.64 15.94
C LYS A 318 2.06 -11.51 15.56
N GLY A 319 1.72 -10.54 14.70
CA GLY A 319 0.34 -10.32 14.28
C GLY A 319 -0.15 -11.35 13.26
N ILE A 320 0.65 -11.65 12.24
CA ILE A 320 0.27 -12.50 11.09
C ILE A 320 0.60 -13.97 11.35
N GLY A 321 1.57 -14.28 12.22
CA GLY A 321 1.99 -15.66 12.51
C GLY A 321 2.77 -16.34 11.37
N ILE A 322 3.22 -15.56 10.38
CA ILE A 322 4.01 -16.01 9.22
C ILE A 322 5.34 -15.24 9.20
N HIS A 323 6.36 -15.84 8.60
CA HIS A 323 7.69 -15.23 8.47
C HIS A 323 7.60 -13.82 7.81
N PRO A 324 8.26 -12.79 8.37
CA PRO A 324 8.17 -11.41 7.87
C PRO A 324 8.62 -11.22 6.42
N LEU A 325 9.64 -11.98 5.99
CA LEU A 325 10.27 -11.79 4.67
C LEU A 325 9.31 -12.09 3.49
N PRO A 326 8.63 -13.26 3.40
CA PRO A 326 7.60 -13.50 2.39
C PRO A 326 6.49 -12.44 2.38
N THR A 327 6.08 -11.98 3.57
CA THR A 327 5.04 -10.97 3.73
C THR A 327 5.48 -9.64 3.09
N LEU A 328 6.70 -9.16 3.41
CA LEU A 328 7.26 -7.95 2.83
C LEU A 328 7.46 -8.05 1.31
N ILE A 329 8.00 -9.17 0.82
CA ILE A 329 8.17 -9.41 -0.61
C ILE A 329 6.82 -9.33 -1.32
N SER A 330 5.79 -9.95 -0.76
CA SER A 330 4.46 -9.95 -1.38
C SER A 330 3.79 -8.58 -1.37
N MET A 331 4.00 -7.75 -0.35
CA MET A 331 3.53 -6.37 -0.33
C MET A 331 4.20 -5.55 -1.42
N TYR A 332 5.53 -5.66 -1.55
CA TYR A 332 6.28 -4.93 -2.57
C TYR A 332 5.87 -5.35 -3.98
N VAL A 333 5.83 -6.66 -4.25
CA VAL A 333 5.39 -7.20 -5.54
C VAL A 333 3.95 -6.83 -5.83
N GLY A 334 3.05 -6.96 -4.85
CA GLY A 334 1.65 -6.56 -4.98
C GLY A 334 1.51 -5.08 -5.30
N LEU A 335 2.25 -4.22 -4.60
CA LEU A 335 2.26 -2.77 -4.84
C LEU A 335 2.67 -2.43 -6.27
N GLN A 336 3.69 -3.12 -6.82
CA GLN A 336 4.13 -2.92 -8.19
C GLN A 336 3.12 -3.40 -9.23
N LEU A 337 2.38 -4.48 -8.95
CA LEU A 337 1.46 -5.09 -9.91
C LEU A 337 0.08 -4.41 -9.96
N ILE A 338 -0.50 -4.12 -8.80
CA ILE A 338 -1.90 -3.66 -8.67
C ILE A 338 -2.04 -2.42 -7.77
N GLY A 339 -0.94 -1.70 -7.53
CA GLY A 339 -0.92 -0.47 -6.74
C GLY A 339 -1.26 -0.70 -5.26
N GLY A 340 -1.84 0.30 -4.60
CA GLY A 340 -2.11 0.26 -3.15
C GLY A 340 -2.93 -0.96 -2.68
N PHE A 341 -3.78 -1.54 -3.54
CA PHE A 341 -4.53 -2.76 -3.22
C PHE A 341 -3.64 -3.99 -3.05
N GLY A 342 -2.49 -4.03 -3.74
CA GLY A 342 -1.54 -5.13 -3.65
C GLY A 342 -0.83 -5.26 -2.30
N LEU A 343 -0.88 -4.22 -1.48
CA LEU A 343 -0.38 -4.26 -0.10
C LEU A 343 -1.23 -5.14 0.82
N ILE A 344 -2.52 -5.27 0.50
CA ILE A 344 -3.45 -6.13 1.23
C ILE A 344 -3.48 -7.51 0.56
N ILE A 345 -3.57 -7.54 -0.77
CA ILE A 345 -3.70 -8.79 -1.54
C ILE A 345 -2.42 -9.62 -1.53
N GLY A 346 -1.23 -9.01 -1.60
CA GLY A 346 0.06 -9.71 -1.60
C GLY A 346 0.22 -10.62 -0.38
N PRO A 347 0.15 -10.09 0.85
CA PRO A 347 0.18 -10.90 2.07
C PRO A 347 -0.91 -11.97 2.09
N ALA A 348 -2.13 -11.63 1.67
CA ALA A 348 -3.24 -12.58 1.61
C ALA A 348 -2.91 -13.80 0.73
N LEU A 349 -2.24 -13.58 -0.41
CA LEU A 349 -1.79 -14.66 -1.28
C LEU A 349 -0.71 -15.54 -0.62
N VAL A 350 0.22 -14.94 0.12
CA VAL A 350 1.23 -15.70 0.89
C VAL A 350 0.58 -16.53 1.99
N ILE A 351 -0.41 -15.96 2.68
CA ILE A 351 -1.18 -16.67 3.72
C ILE A 351 -1.96 -17.82 3.09
N CYS A 352 -2.62 -17.61 1.94
CA CYS A 352 -3.28 -18.67 1.18
C CYS A 352 -2.31 -19.79 0.83
N TYR A 353 -1.13 -19.44 0.30
CA TYR A 353 -0.11 -20.41 -0.08
C TYR A 353 0.36 -21.24 1.12
N GLU A 354 0.67 -20.58 2.23
CA GLU A 354 1.17 -21.24 3.44
C GLU A 354 0.08 -22.12 4.08
N ALA A 355 -1.18 -21.68 4.05
CA ALA A 355 -2.31 -22.47 4.52
C ALA A 355 -2.52 -23.72 3.64
N VAL A 356 -2.43 -23.60 2.31
CA VAL A 356 -2.50 -24.76 1.40
C VAL A 356 -1.33 -25.72 1.63
N ARG A 357 -0.13 -25.20 1.89
CA ARG A 357 1.06 -25.98 2.22
C ARG A 357 0.89 -26.75 3.53
N ARG A 358 0.38 -26.11 4.59
CA ARG A 358 0.13 -26.73 5.90
C ARG A 358 -0.91 -27.84 5.86
N VAL A 359 -1.90 -27.74 4.96
CA VAL A 359 -2.93 -28.76 4.77
C VAL A 359 -2.42 -29.97 3.96
N GLY A 360 -1.16 -29.98 3.53
CA GLY A 360 -0.51 -31.16 2.95
C GLY A 360 -0.92 -31.46 1.51
N VAL A 361 -1.55 -30.50 0.80
CA VAL A 361 -1.94 -30.66 -0.61
C VAL A 361 -0.71 -30.89 -1.52
N PHE A 362 0.47 -30.41 -1.11
CA PHE A 362 1.74 -30.59 -1.80
C PHE A 362 2.69 -31.61 -1.13
N GLY A 363 2.19 -32.44 -0.20
CA GLY A 363 3.00 -33.36 0.61
C GLY A 363 3.62 -32.69 1.86
N PRO A 364 3.99 -33.48 2.88
CA PRO A 364 4.51 -32.93 4.13
C PRO A 364 5.82 -32.15 3.90
N PRO A 365 6.08 -31.08 4.70
CA PRO A 365 7.35 -30.40 4.66
C PRO A 365 8.46 -31.42 4.94
N LYS A 366 9.48 -31.49 4.07
CA LYS A 366 10.74 -32.10 4.46
C LYS A 366 11.35 -31.21 5.53
N ASP A 367 11.46 -31.75 6.74
CA ASP A 367 12.22 -31.13 7.82
C ASP A 367 13.66 -30.92 7.31
N TYR A 368 14.07 -29.66 7.23
CA TYR A 368 15.46 -29.24 7.03
C TYR A 368 15.81 -28.19 8.06
#